data_AF-A0A8X8GIT8-F1
#
_entry.id   AF-A0A8X8GIT8-F1
#
_cell.length_a   1.000
_cell.length_b   1.000
_cell.length_c   1.000
_cell.angle_alpha   90.00
_cell.angle_beta   90.00
_cell.angle_gamma   90.00
#
_symmetry.space_group_name_H-M   'P 1'
#
loop_
_entity.id
_entity.type
_entity.pdbx_description
1 polymer ?
#
loop_
_entity_poly.entity_id
_entity_poly.type
_entity_poly.pdbx_seq_one_letter_code
_entity_poly.pdbx_strand_id
1 'polypeptide(L)'
;MFFKVKKIIFIGFLLILSGCRSNISPKEEIGLQIPLAPIMIGYDTVVYAKALKQEPSDLTNSIYDSSISKAMFFKRVLFDSGKDDQFENDIGITQINSLCVMGKFILSDKYKNEANLQGEVYKEFYDWLGMKQKKWEKIVLNEDPRVFDLPCQNVK
;
A
#
# COMPACT_ATOMS: atom_id res chain seq x y z
N MET A 1 43.59 -9.77 50.09
CA MET A 1 42.43 -8.85 49.95
C MET A 1 42.52 -8.18 48.59
N PHE A 2 41.39 -8.06 47.87
CA PHE A 2 41.20 -7.28 46.63
C PHE A 2 41.73 -7.84 45.29
N PHE A 3 41.30 -9.06 44.94
CA PHE A 3 41.25 -9.50 43.54
C PHE A 3 39.92 -9.05 42.89
N LYS A 4 39.98 -8.53 41.66
CA LYS A 4 38.93 -8.63 40.62
C LYS A 4 37.63 -7.79 40.66
N VAL A 5 37.52 -6.67 41.37
CA VAL A 5 36.29 -5.84 41.31
C VAL A 5 36.31 -4.73 40.23
N LYS A 6 37.49 -4.31 39.75
CA LYS A 6 37.61 -3.11 38.88
C LYS A 6 37.30 -3.29 37.39
N LYS A 7 37.30 -4.51 36.83
CA LYS A 7 37.13 -4.73 35.37
C LYS A 7 35.70 -5.06 34.92
N ILE A 8 34.82 -5.44 35.84
CA ILE A 8 33.44 -5.86 35.50
C ILE A 8 32.49 -4.65 35.42
N ILE A 9 32.80 -3.56 36.12
CA ILE A 9 31.95 -2.35 36.14
C ILE A 9 31.96 -1.60 34.79
N PHE A 10 33.02 -1.75 33.99
CA PHE A 10 33.15 -1.03 32.72
C PHE A 10 32.33 -1.65 31.56
N ILE A 11 32.00 -2.95 31.64
CA ILE A 11 31.23 -3.64 30.60
C ILE A 11 29.72 -3.45 30.80
N GLY A 12 29.26 -3.26 32.05
CA GLY A 12 27.85 -2.96 32.34
C GLY A 12 27.41 -1.55 31.91
N PHE A 13 28.34 -0.59 31.83
CA PHE A 13 28.01 0.80 31.49
C PHE A 13 27.90 1.07 29.98
N LEU A 14 28.46 0.19 29.14
CA LEU A 14 28.33 0.27 27.67
C LEU A 14 26.98 -0.27 27.15
N LEU A 15 26.26 -1.05 27.96
CA LEU A 15 24.96 -1.63 27.59
C LEU A 15 23.78 -0.68 27.83
N ILE A 16 24.00 0.48 28.44
CA ILE A 16 22.94 1.44 28.80
C ILE A 16 22.78 2.58 27.78
N LEU A 17 23.66 2.66 26.77
CA LEU A 17 23.69 3.77 25.80
C LEU A 17 23.30 3.38 24.36
N SER A 18 22.84 2.15 24.13
CA SER A 18 22.42 1.68 22.80
C SER A 18 21.02 1.08 22.79
N GLY A 19 20.12 1.57 23.63
CA GLY A 19 18.70 1.53 23.26
C GLY A 19 18.54 2.45 22.06
N CYS A 20 18.28 1.92 20.87
CA CYS A 20 18.02 2.69 19.66
C CYS A 20 16.91 3.72 19.91
N ARG A 21 17.27 4.93 20.36
CA ARG A 21 16.40 6.09 20.26
C ARG A 21 16.55 6.57 18.82
N SER A 22 15.78 5.98 17.90
CA SER A 22 15.46 6.70 16.68
C SER A 22 14.70 7.95 17.12
N ASN A 23 15.24 9.15 16.87
CA ASN A 23 14.52 10.41 17.07
C ASN A 23 13.43 10.61 16.00
N ILE A 24 12.93 9.51 15.43
CA ILE A 24 11.94 9.49 14.35
C ILE A 24 10.57 9.52 15.01
N SER A 25 9.73 10.46 14.62
CA SER A 25 8.36 10.50 15.11
C SER A 25 7.55 9.29 14.61
N PRO A 26 6.51 8.84 15.32
CA PRO A 26 5.64 7.76 14.83
C PRO A 26 5.10 8.02 13.42
N LYS A 27 4.80 9.28 13.09
CA LYS A 27 4.35 9.72 11.76
C LYS A 27 5.40 9.43 10.68
N GLU A 28 6.66 9.76 10.95
CA GLU A 28 7.77 9.50 10.03
C GLU A 28 8.06 8.00 9.90
N GLU A 29 7.96 7.25 11.00
CA GLU A 29 8.14 5.80 10.99
C GLU A 29 7.09 5.08 10.13
N ILE A 30 5.83 5.52 10.22
CA ILE A 30 4.75 5.05 9.32
C ILE A 30 5.04 5.47 7.87
N GLY A 31 5.52 6.69 7.67
CA GLY A 31 5.88 7.21 6.35
C GLY A 31 6.97 6.39 5.64
N LEU A 32 7.91 5.79 6.38
CA LEU A 32 8.94 4.90 5.84
C LEU A 32 8.35 3.58 5.29
N GLN A 33 7.15 3.19 5.72
CA GLN A 33 6.50 1.95 5.28
C GLN A 33 5.68 2.11 4.00
N ILE A 34 5.46 3.35 3.54
CA ILE A 34 4.64 3.64 2.34
C ILE A 34 5.06 2.79 1.13
N PRO A 35 6.35 2.64 0.78
CA PRO A 35 6.73 1.85 -0.40
C PRO A 35 6.39 0.36 -0.29
N LEU A 36 6.25 -0.18 0.92
CA LEU A 36 5.99 -1.61 1.13
C LEU A 36 4.58 -2.01 0.69
N ALA A 37 3.56 -1.20 1.00
CA ALA A 37 2.18 -1.54 0.67
C ALA A 37 1.93 -1.70 -0.84
N PRO A 38 2.40 -0.79 -1.73
CA PRO A 38 2.33 -0.96 -3.17
C PRO A 38 3.10 -2.17 -3.71
N ILE A 39 4.21 -2.58 -3.07
CA ILE A 39 4.92 -3.83 -3.44
C ILE A 39 4.01 -5.04 -3.17
N MET A 40 3.41 -5.07 -1.97
CA MET A 40 2.52 -6.16 -1.57
C MET A 40 1.29 -6.26 -2.47
N ILE A 41 0.70 -5.11 -2.83
CA ILE A 41 -0.39 -5.02 -3.82
C ILE A 41 0.10 -5.48 -5.20
N GLY A 42 1.35 -5.18 -5.53
CA GLY A 42 1.99 -5.56 -6.79
C GLY A 42 1.96 -7.05 -7.08
N TYR A 43 2.10 -7.92 -6.07
CA TYR A 43 2.06 -9.37 -6.24
C TYR A 43 0.72 -9.88 -6.82
N ASP A 44 -0.38 -9.19 -6.56
CA ASP A 44 -1.71 -9.58 -7.02
C ASP A 44 -2.12 -8.92 -8.34
N THR A 45 -1.25 -8.11 -8.97
CA THR A 45 -1.57 -7.33 -10.19
C THR A 45 -2.18 -8.21 -11.30
N VAL A 46 -1.57 -9.37 -11.55
CA VAL A 46 -2.05 -10.33 -12.57
C VAL A 46 -3.36 -10.99 -12.12
N VAL A 47 -3.56 -11.20 -10.82
CA VAL A 47 -4.78 -11.78 -10.26
C VAL A 47 -5.95 -10.83 -10.46
N TYR A 48 -5.79 -9.54 -10.14
CA TYR A 48 -6.81 -8.51 -10.36
C TYR A 48 -7.24 -8.44 -11.82
N ALA A 49 -6.28 -8.45 -12.74
CA ALA A 49 -6.55 -8.40 -14.17
C ALA A 49 -7.25 -9.65 -14.71
N LYS A 50 -6.98 -10.82 -14.15
CA LYS A 50 -7.69 -12.05 -14.47
C LYS A 50 -9.10 -12.07 -13.88
N ALA A 51 -9.28 -11.55 -12.66
CA ALA A 51 -10.59 -11.44 -12.01
C ALA A 51 -11.50 -10.45 -12.76
N LEU A 52 -10.96 -9.36 -13.30
CA LEU A 52 -11.70 -8.42 -14.14
C LEU A 52 -12.28 -9.04 -15.43
N LYS A 53 -11.78 -10.19 -15.88
CA LYS A 53 -12.32 -10.92 -17.03
C LYS A 53 -13.35 -12.00 -16.68
N GLN A 54 -13.61 -12.21 -15.39
CA GLN A 54 -14.50 -13.26 -14.90
C GLN A 54 -15.75 -12.66 -14.25
N GLU A 55 -16.87 -13.37 -14.31
CA GLU A 55 -18.04 -13.01 -13.50
C GLU A 55 -17.75 -13.22 -12.00
N PRO A 56 -18.42 -12.46 -11.12
CA PRO A 56 -18.33 -12.68 -9.68
C PRO A 56 -18.60 -14.14 -9.29
N SER A 57 -17.79 -14.62 -8.35
CA SER A 57 -17.80 -15.97 -7.79
C SER A 57 -17.18 -15.92 -6.41
N ASP A 58 -17.35 -16.96 -5.59
CA ASP A 58 -16.78 -17.01 -4.22
C ASP A 58 -15.29 -16.64 -4.18
N LEU A 59 -14.51 -17.17 -5.14
CA LEU A 59 -13.08 -16.88 -5.23
C LEU A 59 -12.81 -15.41 -5.57
N THR A 60 -13.48 -14.88 -6.60
CA THR A 60 -13.22 -13.51 -7.07
C THR A 60 -13.77 -12.45 -6.12
N ASN A 61 -14.87 -12.75 -5.42
CA ASN A 61 -15.40 -11.94 -4.33
C ASN A 61 -14.43 -11.93 -3.13
N SER A 62 -13.84 -13.08 -2.78
CA SER A 62 -12.80 -13.11 -1.74
C SER A 62 -11.56 -12.28 -2.11
N ILE A 63 -11.15 -12.32 -3.38
CA ILE A 63 -10.07 -11.45 -3.90
C ILE A 63 -10.49 -9.98 -3.80
N TYR A 64 -11.73 -9.65 -4.14
CA TYR A 64 -12.27 -8.29 -4.04
C TYR A 64 -12.23 -7.75 -2.60
N ASP A 65 -12.73 -8.52 -1.63
CA ASP A 65 -12.72 -8.15 -0.21
C ASP A 65 -11.29 -7.96 0.33
N SER A 66 -10.37 -8.86 -0.05
CA SER A 66 -8.95 -8.72 0.28
C SER A 66 -8.35 -7.45 -0.31
N SER A 67 -8.76 -7.08 -1.53
CA SER A 67 -8.27 -5.89 -2.23
C SER A 67 -8.77 -4.60 -1.58
N ILE A 68 -10.05 -4.55 -1.20
CA ILE A 68 -10.59 -3.45 -0.39
C ILE A 68 -9.81 -3.31 0.91
N SER A 69 -9.58 -4.40 1.62
CA SER A 69 -8.84 -4.38 2.89
C SER A 69 -7.42 -3.83 2.72
N LYS A 70 -6.69 -4.27 1.69
CA LYS A 70 -5.35 -3.76 1.36
C LYS A 70 -5.38 -2.27 1.00
N ALA A 71 -6.35 -1.84 0.19
CA ALA A 71 -6.48 -0.45 -0.23
C ALA A 71 -6.87 0.49 0.92
N MET A 72 -7.79 0.05 1.80
CA MET A 72 -8.16 0.79 3.01
C MET A 72 -7.01 0.88 4.01
N PHE A 73 -6.26 -0.21 4.20
CA PHE A 73 -5.02 -0.19 4.97
C PHE A 73 -4.02 0.83 4.40
N PHE A 74 -3.81 0.82 3.08
CA PHE A 74 -2.91 1.77 2.44
C PHE A 74 -3.37 3.21 2.59
N LYS A 75 -4.67 3.49 2.38
CA LYS A 75 -5.29 4.81 2.65
C LYS A 75 -5.00 5.27 4.08
N ARG A 76 -5.11 4.36 5.06
CA ARG A 76 -4.84 4.67 6.47
C ARG A 76 -3.37 5.00 6.72
N VAL A 77 -2.43 4.22 6.18
CA VAL A 77 -0.98 4.49 6.27
C VAL A 77 -0.65 5.87 5.69
N LEU A 78 -1.23 6.22 4.55
CA LEU A 78 -1.05 7.53 3.92
C LEU A 78 -1.60 8.69 4.77
N PHE A 79 -2.78 8.49 5.37
CA PHE A 79 -3.38 9.48 6.27
C PHE A 79 -2.54 9.68 7.53
N ASP A 80 -2.18 8.59 8.22
CA ASP A 80 -1.42 8.64 9.49
C ASP A 80 0.01 9.16 9.29
N SER A 81 0.60 8.95 8.11
CA SER A 81 1.89 9.55 7.72
C SER A 81 1.78 10.99 7.20
N GLY A 82 0.57 11.48 6.90
CA GLY A 82 0.33 12.79 6.30
C GLY A 82 0.90 12.94 4.88
N LYS A 83 1.04 11.83 4.14
CA LYS A 83 1.61 11.78 2.78
C LYS A 83 0.59 11.49 1.68
N ASP A 84 -0.71 11.45 2.01
CA ASP A 84 -1.76 11.11 1.04
C ASP A 84 -1.63 11.88 -0.28
N ASP A 85 -1.39 13.19 -0.27
CA ASP A 85 -1.36 13.96 -1.53
C ASP A 85 -0.11 13.77 -2.41
N GLN A 86 0.99 13.26 -1.86
CA GLN A 86 2.31 13.34 -2.51
C GLN A 86 3.11 12.04 -2.53
N PHE A 87 2.60 10.96 -1.94
CA PHE A 87 3.34 9.69 -1.84
C PHE A 87 3.76 9.11 -3.20
N GLU A 88 3.07 9.47 -4.29
CA GLU A 88 3.44 9.02 -5.63
C GLU A 88 4.85 9.47 -6.05
N ASN A 89 5.40 10.52 -5.42
CA ASN A 89 6.78 10.95 -5.61
C ASN A 89 7.81 10.04 -4.92
N ASP A 90 7.36 9.25 -3.94
CA ASP A 90 8.20 8.39 -3.10
C ASP A 90 8.22 6.92 -3.58
N ILE A 91 7.47 6.58 -4.62
CA ILE A 91 7.34 5.23 -5.15
C ILE A 91 7.64 5.17 -6.65
N GLY A 92 8.09 4.01 -7.11
CA GLY A 92 8.41 3.75 -8.51
C GLY A 92 7.17 3.61 -9.40
N ILE A 93 7.37 3.83 -10.69
CA ILE A 93 6.29 3.82 -11.68
C ILE A 93 5.56 2.47 -11.79
N THR A 94 6.29 1.36 -11.60
CA THR A 94 5.71 0.01 -11.60
C THR A 94 4.76 -0.20 -10.43
N GLN A 95 5.06 0.37 -9.26
CA GLN A 95 4.20 0.35 -8.08
C GLN A 95 2.93 1.19 -8.31
N ILE A 96 3.07 2.37 -8.93
CA ILE A 96 1.91 3.19 -9.33
C ILE A 96 1.02 2.42 -10.31
N ASN A 97 1.61 1.70 -11.27
CA ASN A 97 0.86 0.84 -12.17
C ASN A 97 0.10 -0.27 -11.43
N SER A 98 0.72 -0.96 -10.46
CA SER A 98 0.03 -1.95 -9.64
C SER A 98 -1.13 -1.38 -8.83
N LEU A 99 -0.96 -0.20 -8.23
CA LEU A 99 -2.03 0.53 -7.55
C LEU A 99 -3.18 0.87 -8.52
N CYS A 100 -2.85 1.30 -9.73
CA CYS A 100 -3.82 1.59 -10.80
C CYS A 100 -4.61 0.35 -11.23
N VAL A 101 -3.96 -0.81 -11.38
CA VAL A 101 -4.63 -2.07 -11.73
C VAL A 101 -5.58 -2.51 -10.62
N MET A 102 -5.14 -2.46 -9.36
CA MET A 102 -6.00 -2.75 -8.20
C MET A 102 -7.19 -1.79 -8.13
N GLY A 103 -6.95 -0.49 -8.34
CA GLY A 103 -7.99 0.53 -8.33
C GLY A 103 -9.07 0.27 -9.38
N LYS A 104 -8.71 -0.12 -10.61
CA LYS A 104 -9.69 -0.56 -11.64
C LYS A 104 -10.50 -1.76 -11.20
N PHE A 105 -9.87 -2.74 -10.56
CA PHE A 105 -10.57 -3.94 -10.08
C PHE A 105 -11.60 -3.58 -9.01
N ILE A 106 -11.20 -2.82 -7.99
CA ILE A 106 -12.08 -2.39 -6.90
C ILE A 106 -13.20 -1.47 -7.41
N LEU A 107 -12.92 -0.59 -8.37
CA LEU A 107 -13.90 0.37 -8.90
C LEU A 107 -14.79 -0.22 -10.00
N SER A 108 -14.62 -1.50 -10.37
CA SER A 108 -15.47 -2.12 -11.38
C SER A 108 -16.91 -2.28 -10.88
N ASP A 109 -17.88 -1.86 -11.70
CA ASP A 109 -19.30 -1.88 -11.31
C ASP A 109 -19.76 -3.29 -10.94
N LYS A 110 -19.29 -4.32 -11.66
CA LYS A 110 -19.70 -5.70 -11.41
C LYS A 110 -19.37 -6.18 -10.00
N TYR A 111 -18.15 -5.95 -9.51
CA TYR A 111 -17.76 -6.40 -8.17
C TYR A 111 -18.24 -5.45 -7.09
N LYS A 112 -18.26 -4.14 -7.37
CA LYS A 112 -18.79 -3.15 -6.45
C LYS A 112 -20.27 -3.34 -6.17
N ASN A 113 -21.07 -3.65 -7.19
CA ASN A 113 -22.50 -3.92 -7.06
C ASN A 113 -22.77 -5.25 -6.37
N GLU A 114 -21.99 -6.29 -6.69
CA GLU A 114 -22.10 -7.60 -6.03
C GLU A 114 -21.80 -7.51 -4.52
N ALA A 115 -20.69 -6.86 -4.15
CA ALA A 115 -20.31 -6.70 -2.74
C ALA A 115 -21.30 -5.81 -1.97
N ASN A 116 -21.95 -4.87 -2.66
CA ASN A 116 -23.00 -3.99 -2.13
C ASN A 116 -22.65 -3.37 -0.77
N LEU A 117 -21.40 -2.96 -0.58
CA LEU A 117 -20.91 -2.39 0.68
C LEU A 117 -21.49 -0.99 0.88
N GLN A 118 -22.20 -0.80 2.00
CA GLN A 118 -22.92 0.43 2.32
C GLN A 118 -22.33 1.14 3.54
N GLY A 119 -22.52 2.45 3.60
CA GLY A 119 -22.08 3.30 4.72
C GLY A 119 -21.09 4.39 4.31
N GLU A 120 -20.98 5.41 5.16
CA GLU A 120 -20.15 6.59 4.90
C GLU A 120 -18.68 6.24 4.68
N VAL A 121 -18.13 5.30 5.46
CA VAL A 121 -16.74 4.83 5.32
C VAL A 121 -16.45 4.27 3.93
N TYR A 122 -17.36 3.48 3.36
CA TYR A 122 -17.18 2.92 2.01
C TYR A 122 -17.39 3.97 0.92
N LYS A 123 -18.33 4.91 1.12
CA LYS A 123 -18.50 6.04 0.22
C LYS A 123 -17.23 6.89 0.14
N GLU A 124 -16.69 7.31 1.27
CA GLU A 124 -15.43 8.07 1.35
C GLU A 124 -14.23 7.30 0.82
N PHE A 125 -14.22 5.98 0.99
CA PHE A 125 -13.19 5.12 0.41
C PHE A 125 -13.28 5.09 -1.11
N TYR A 126 -14.46 4.85 -1.68
CA TYR A 126 -14.64 4.84 -3.14
C TYR A 126 -14.38 6.21 -3.77
N ASP A 127 -14.75 7.30 -3.11
CA ASP A 127 -14.46 8.67 -3.57
C ASP A 127 -12.95 8.92 -3.59
N TRP A 128 -12.25 8.59 -2.49
CA TRP A 128 -10.79 8.66 -2.41
C TRP A 128 -10.12 7.82 -3.51
N LEU A 129 -10.52 6.55 -3.64
CA LEU A 129 -9.93 5.64 -4.62
C LEU A 129 -10.23 6.11 -6.06
N GLY A 130 -11.41 6.66 -6.32
CA GLY A 130 -11.77 7.23 -7.62
C GLY A 130 -10.91 8.45 -8.00
N MET A 131 -10.56 9.31 -7.04
CA MET A 131 -9.61 10.41 -7.27
C MET A 131 -8.20 9.88 -7.55
N LYS A 132 -7.75 8.91 -6.73
CA LYS A 132 -6.44 8.28 -6.89
C LYS A 132 -6.30 7.55 -8.22
N GLN A 133 -7.33 6.80 -8.64
CA GLN A 133 -7.38 6.10 -9.91
C GLN A 133 -7.08 7.03 -11.08
N LYS A 134 -7.79 8.18 -11.15
CA LYS A 134 -7.57 9.18 -12.21
C LYS A 134 -6.15 9.73 -12.20
N LYS A 135 -5.59 9.97 -11.01
CA LYS A 135 -4.20 10.46 -10.84
C LYS A 135 -3.21 9.41 -11.33
N TRP A 136 -3.34 8.15 -10.90
CA TRP A 136 -2.45 7.06 -11.27
C TRP A 136 -2.52 6.74 -12.77
N GLU A 137 -3.72 6.71 -13.36
CA GLU A 137 -3.90 6.57 -14.81
C GLU A 137 -3.14 7.64 -15.58
N LYS A 138 -3.26 8.91 -15.16
CA LYS A 138 -2.55 10.02 -15.80
C LYS A 138 -1.03 9.87 -15.69
N ILE A 139 -0.51 9.39 -14.56
CA ILE A 139 0.93 9.17 -14.37
C ILE A 139 1.42 8.07 -15.32
N VAL A 140 0.78 6.90 -15.31
CA VAL A 140 1.23 5.76 -16.13
C VAL A 140 0.94 5.93 -17.63
N LEU A 141 0.04 6.83 -18.02
CA LEU A 141 -0.23 7.20 -19.42
C LEU A 141 0.95 7.82 -20.15
N ASN A 142 1.89 8.44 -19.43
CA ASN A 142 3.04 9.10 -20.05
C ASN A 142 4.25 8.17 -20.23
N GLU A 143 4.11 6.90 -19.86
CA GLU A 143 5.20 5.94 -19.79
C GLU A 143 5.10 4.91 -20.91
N ASP A 144 6.25 4.35 -21.30
CA ASP A 144 6.29 3.27 -22.29
C ASP A 144 5.57 2.03 -21.71
N PRO A 145 4.51 1.50 -22.36
CA PRO A 145 3.78 0.33 -21.87
C PRO A 145 4.67 -0.90 -21.64
N ARG A 146 5.82 -1.00 -22.31
CA ARG A 146 6.78 -2.10 -22.16
C ARG A 146 7.49 -2.10 -20.79
N VAL A 147 7.38 -1.02 -20.02
CA VAL A 147 7.88 -0.96 -18.63
C VAL A 147 7.04 -1.81 -17.68
N PHE A 148 5.80 -2.14 -18.08
CA PHE A 148 4.87 -2.89 -17.24
C PHE A 148 4.62 -4.29 -17.81
N ASP A 149 4.73 -5.32 -16.96
CA ASP A 149 4.25 -6.67 -17.30
C ASP A 149 2.76 -6.66 -17.66
N LEU A 150 2.01 -5.77 -17.01
CA LEU A 150 0.61 -5.52 -17.31
C LEU A 150 0.29 -4.02 -17.16
N PRO A 151 0.19 -3.27 -18.27
CA PRO A 151 -0.17 -1.86 -18.23
C PRO A 151 -1.60 -1.67 -17.73
N CYS A 152 -1.81 -0.76 -16.77
CA CYS A 152 -3.12 -0.43 -16.23
C CYS A 152 -4.13 -0.03 -17.32
N GLN A 153 -3.66 0.63 -18.39
CA GLN A 153 -4.47 1.04 -19.54
C GLN A 153 -5.14 -0.15 -20.25
N ASN A 154 -4.50 -1.32 -20.24
CA ASN A 154 -4.97 -2.52 -20.92
C ASN A 154 -5.93 -3.36 -20.07
N VAL A 155 -6.13 -2.97 -18.81
CA VAL A 155 -7.04 -3.62 -17.88
C VAL A 155 -8.44 -3.00 -18.02
N LYS A 156 -9.42 -3.85 -18.32
CA LYS A 156 -10.84 -3.54 -18.49
C LYS A 156 -11.67 -4.62 -17.80
#